data_AF-F4W8G7-F1
#
_entry.id   AF-F4W8G7-F1
#
_cell.length_a   1.000
_cell.length_b   1.000
_cell.length_c   1.000
_cell.angle_alpha   90.00
_cell.angle_beta   90.00
_cell.angle_gamma   90.00
#
_symmetry.space_group_name_H-M   'P 1'
#
loop_
_entity.id
_entity.type
_entity.pdbx_description
1 polymer ?
#
loop_
_entity_poly.entity_id
_entity_poly.type
_entity_poly.pdbx_seq_one_letter_code
_entity_poly.pdbx_strand_id
1 'polypeptide(L)' 'MGLAPDLPEDLYYLIKKAVAVRKHLERNRKDKDSKFRLILVESRIHRLARYYKAKGSLPPNWKYESSTASALVA' A
#
# COMPACT_ATOMS: atom_id res chain seq x y z
N MET A 1 -23.45 -9.71 9.93
CA MET A 1 -22.60 -8.65 10.51
C MET A 1 -21.62 -8.22 9.44
N GLY A 2 -21.64 -6.93 9.06
CA GLY A 2 -20.93 -6.44 7.88
C GLY A 2 -19.42 -6.55 8.03
N LEU A 3 -18.80 -7.44 7.25
CA LEU A 3 -17.34 -7.53 7.09
C LEU A 3 -16.85 -6.36 6.23
N ALA A 4 -17.04 -5.13 6.70
CA ALA A 4 -16.32 -4.02 6.12
C ALA A 4 -14.84 -4.24 6.49
N PRO A 5 -13.93 -4.40 5.51
CA PRO A 5 -12.52 -4.50 5.81
C PRO A 5 -12.07 -3.25 6.57
N ASP A 6 -11.23 -3.42 7.60
CA ASP A 6 -10.65 -2.32 8.40
C ASP A 6 -9.90 -1.29 7.54
N LEU A 7 -9.56 -1.68 6.31
CA LEU A 7 -8.94 -0.85 5.30
C LEU A 7 -9.86 -0.72 4.08
N PRO A 8 -10.01 0.49 3.50
CA PRO A 8 -10.66 0.65 2.20
C PRO A 8 -10.08 -0.30 1.15
N GLU A 9 -10.95 -0.92 0.37
CA GLU A 9 -10.59 -2.01 -0.55
C GLU A 9 -9.55 -1.58 -1.62
N ASP A 10 -9.68 -0.35 -2.13
CA ASP A 10 -8.74 0.25 -3.08
C ASP A 10 -7.33 0.41 -2.48
N LEU A 11 -7.25 0.83 -1.21
CA LEU A 11 -6.00 0.97 -0.47
C LEU A 11 -5.37 -0.40 -0.20
N TYR A 12 -6.18 -1.41 0.17
CA TYR A 12 -5.74 -2.79 0.37
C TYR A 12 -5.08 -3.35 -0.90
N TYR A 13 -5.74 -3.27 -2.06
CA TYR A 13 -5.19 -3.82 -3.30
C TYR A 13 -3.93 -3.09 -3.78
N LEU A 14 -3.80 -1.79 -3.53
CA LEU A 14 -2.57 -1.06 -3.85
C LEU A 14 -1.41 -1.50 -2.95
N ILE A 15 -1.64 -1.69 -1.65
CA ILE A 15 -0.62 -2.21 -0.73
C ILE A 15 -0.21 -3.63 -1.14
N LYS A 16 -1.18 -4.50 -1.46
CA LYS A 16 -0.93 -5.87 -1.94
C LYS A 16 -0.04 -5.87 -3.19
N LYS A 17 -0.31 -4.96 -4.14
CA LYS A 17 0.51 -4.78 -5.33
C LYS A 17 1.92 -4.31 -5.00
N ALA A 18 2.07 -3.36 -4.07
CA ALA A 18 3.37 -2.87 -3.64
C ALA A 18 4.23 -3.97 -2.99
N VAL A 19 3.62 -4.82 -2.14
CA VAL A 19 4.29 -5.97 -1.50
C VAL A 19 4.76 -6.97 -2.56
N ALA A 20 3.93 -7.29 -3.56
CA ALA A 20 4.32 -8.20 -4.64
C ALA A 20 5.50 -7.66 -5.47
N VAL A 21 5.47 -6.38 -5.84
CA VAL A 21 6.57 -5.74 -6.60
C VAL A 21 7.85 -5.66 -5.77
N ARG A 22 7.76 -5.40 -4.47
CA ARG A 22 8.92 -5.39 -3.57
C ARG A 22 9.59 -6.77 -3.51
N LYS A 23 8.81 -7.84 -3.32
CA LYS A 23 9.29 -9.23 -3.34
C LYS A 23 9.94 -9.61 -4.69
N HIS A 24 9.40 -9.11 -5.80
CA HIS A 24 10.01 -9.27 -7.12
C HIS A 24 11.38 -8.58 -7.22
N LEU A 25 11.47 -7.33 -6.74
CA LEU A 25 12.70 -6.53 -6.77
C LEU A 25 13.81 -7.03 -5.83
N GLU A 26 13.46 -7.75 -4.76
CA GLU A 26 14.45 -8.42 -3.88
C GLU A 26 15.32 -9.41 -4.67
N ARG A 27 14.71 -10.14 -5.61
CA ARG A 27 15.39 -11.09 -6.51
C ARG A 27 15.94 -10.39 -7.76
N ASN A 28 15.21 -9.40 -8.28
CA ASN A 28 15.50 -8.72 -9.54
C ASN A 28 15.96 -7.27 -9.34
N ARG A 29 17.03 -7.07 -8.56
CA ARG A 29 17.49 -5.72 -8.15
C ARG A 29 17.84 -4.76 -9.29
N LYS A 30 18.10 -5.27 -10.50
CA LYS A 30 18.45 -4.48 -11.69
C LYS A 30 17.22 -4.03 -12.51
N ASP A 31 16.02 -4.51 -12.17
CA ASP A 31 14.79 -4.15 -12.86
C ASP A 31 14.36 -2.70 -12.50
N LYS A 32 14.80 -1.76 -13.34
CA LYS A 32 14.53 -0.32 -13.17
C LYS A 32 13.07 0.03 -13.42
N ASP A 33 12.39 -0.68 -14.33
CA ASP A 33 10.99 -0.41 -14.66
C ASP A 33 10.09 -0.79 -13.48
N SER A 34 10.28 -1.98 -12.90
CA SER A 34 9.55 -2.39 -11.69
C SER A 34 9.82 -1.46 -10.51
N LYS A 35 11.06 -0.95 -10.36
CA LYS A 35 11.39 0.05 -9.32
C LYS A 35 10.63 1.37 -9.54
N PHE A 36 10.57 1.86 -10.77
CA PHE A 36 9.80 3.06 -11.10
C PHE A 36 8.30 2.85 -10.83
N ARG A 37 7.75 1.72 -11.24
CA ARG A 37 6.34 1.37 -10.98
C ARG A 37 6.03 1.25 -9.49
N LEU A 38 6.96 0.72 -8.68
CA LEU A 38 6.80 0.67 -7.22
C LEU A 38 6.62 2.08 -6.64
N ILE A 39 7.46 3.03 -7.05
CA ILE A 39 7.38 4.44 -6.59
C ILE A 39 6.01 5.05 -6.93
N LEU A 40 5.48 4.77 -8.13
CA LEU A 40 4.16 5.25 -8.54
C LEU A 40 3.04 4.65 -7.68
N VAL A 41 3.12 3.35 -7.36
CA VAL A 41 2.15 2.67 -6.50
C VAL A 41 2.20 3.25 -5.08
N GLU A 42 3.39 3.39 -4.49
CA GLU A 42 3.57 3.98 -3.16
C GLU A 42 3.07 5.44 -3.09
N SER A 43 3.29 6.22 -4.15
CA SER A 43 2.76 7.59 -4.25
C SER A 43 1.22 7.62 -4.26
N ARG A 44 0.58 6.65 -4.92
CA ARG A 44 -0.90 6.51 -4.91
C ARG A 44 -1.42 6.11 -3.53
N ILE A 45 -0.75 5.17 -2.85
CA ILE A 45 -1.08 4.75 -1.48
C ILE A 45 -1.05 5.96 -0.55
N HIS A 46 0.03 6.74 -0.56
CA HIS A 46 0.13 7.93 0.28
C HIS A 46 -0.97 8.96 0.00
N ARG A 47 -1.37 9.14 -1.27
CA ARG A 47 -2.45 10.06 -1.62
C ARG A 47 -3.80 9.58 -1.10
N LEU A 48 -4.12 8.30 -1.28
CA LEU A 48 -5.38 7.73 -0.77
C LEU A 48 -5.43 7.69 0.74
N ALA A 49 -4.32 7.34 1.40
CA ALA A 49 -4.21 7.40 2.85
C ALA A 49 -4.51 8.81 3.40
N ARG A 50 -4.00 9.87 2.76
CA ARG A 50 -4.35 11.25 3.13
C ARG A 50 -5.83 11.55 2.95
N TYR A 51 -6.41 11.13 1.84
CA TYR A 51 -7.84 11.30 1.56
C TYR A 51 -8.71 10.62 2.62
N TYR A 52 -8.44 9.36 2.93
CA TYR A 52 -9.23 8.61 3.91
C TYR A 52 -9.03 9.10 5.34
N LYS A 53 -7.84 9.62 5.68
CA LYS A 53 -7.63 10.34 6.95
C LYS A 53 -8.47 11.60 7.04
N ALA A 54 -8.52 12.41 5.96
CA ALA A 54 -9.36 13.61 5.92
C ALA A 54 -10.86 13.30 6.00
N LYS A 55 -11.29 12.16 5.43
CA LYS A 55 -12.68 11.69 5.48
C LYS A 55 -13.06 11.03 6.83
N GLY A 56 -12.10 10.80 7.72
CA GLY A 56 -12.32 10.10 8.99
C GLY A 56 -12.50 8.58 8.87
N SER A 57 -12.26 8.01 7.68
CA SER A 57 -12.31 6.55 7.47
C SER A 57 -11.02 5.83 7.87
N LEU A 58 -9.96 6.59 8.18
CA LEU A 58 -8.69 6.07 8.69
C LEU A 58 -8.27 6.84 9.95
N PRO A 59 -7.64 6.16 10.92
CA PRO A 59 -7.03 6.83 12.06
C PRO A 59 -6.02 7.91 11.63
N PRO A 60 -5.95 9.07 12.31
CA PRO A 60 -5.04 10.15 11.94
C PRO A 60 -3.55 9.76 12.05
N ASN A 61 -3.25 8.82 12.97
CA ASN A 61 -1.92 8.22 13.14
C ASN A 61 -1.61 7.10 12.13
N TRP A 62 -2.54 6.76 11.24
CA TRP A 62 -2.31 5.74 10.23
C TRP A 62 -1.21 6.19 9.26
N LYS A 63 -0.23 5.31 9.07
CA LYS A 63 0.92 5.51 8.20
C LYS A 63 1.21 4.24 7.42
N TYR A 64 1.45 4.41 6.12
CA TYR A 64 1.97 3.33 5.29
C TYR A 64 3.46 3.16 5.58
N GLU A 65 3.83 2.00 6.11
CA GLU A 65 5.21 1.60 6.33
C GLU A 65 5.50 0.36 5.51
N SER A 66 6.50 0.46 4.64
CA SER A 66 6.73 -0.57 3.64
C SER A 66 7.28 -1.88 4.21
N SER A 67 7.87 -1.84 5.41
CA SER A 67 8.34 -3.00 6.18
C SER A 67 7.19 -3.79 6.80
N THR A 68 6.10 -3.12 7.20
CA THR A 68 4.92 -3.74 7.81
C THR A 68 3.78 -3.95 6.82
N ALA A 69 3.93 -3.47 5.58
CA ALA A 69 2.95 -3.58 4.51
C ALA A 69 2.50 -5.02 4.23
N SER A 70 3.37 -6.03 4.42
CA SER A 70 3.03 -7.44 4.26
C SER A 70 2.05 -7.94 5.33
N ALA A 71 2.13 -7.42 6.56
CA ALA A 71 1.22 -7.78 7.65
C ALA A 71 -0.18 -7.16 7.47
N LEU A 72 -0.29 -6.08 6.71
CA LEU A 72 -1.58 -5.42 6.40
C LEU A 72 -2.40 -6.12 5.31
N VAL A 73 -1.77 -7.05 4.57
CA VAL A 73 -2.40 -7.75 3.43
C VAL A 73 -2.30 -9.27 3.53
N ALA A 74 -1.94 -9.78 4.71
CA ALA A 74 -1.85 -11.20 5.04
C ALA A 74 -3.24 -11.85 5.14
#